data_AF-A0A7X7H7K8-F1
#
_entry.id   AF-A0A7X7H7K8-F1
#
_cell.length_a   1.000
_cell.length_b   1.000
_cell.length_c   1.000
_cell.angle_alpha   90.00
_cell.angle_beta   90.00
_cell.angle_gamma   90.00
#
_symmetry.space_group_name_H-M   'P 1'
#
loop_
_entity.id
_entity.type
_entity.pdbx_description
1 polymer ?
#
loop_
_entity_poly.entity_id
_entity_poly.type
_entity_poly.pdbx_seq_one_letter_code
_entity_poly.pdbx_strand_id
1 'polypeptide(L)'
;GSTPNYYPVDNSIILEPIETDDKRFYDYFTYTTNFGILLEARGRGLFSNYMRNRWVAPERSTLNVAGAINPYFLKEEIRLLKAESKFWLNDYAGAAELLNASDASRIINGELPNIPANESALREALHYEYSIEIDGAGGTFVPFTFMRRNDLLQGGTPTQFPVPQIQLELIGLETYTFGGIANAGERGIYGELATANDNGWKLSE
;
A
#
# COMPACT_ATOMS: atom_id res chain seq x y z
N GLY A 1 -6.38 16.14 -1.84
CA GLY A 1 -7.49 15.74 -2.70
C GLY A 1 -8.81 15.95 -1.97
N SER A 2 -9.91 16.11 -2.71
CA SER A 2 -11.28 16.24 -2.19
C SER A 2 -11.97 14.90 -1.91
N THR A 3 -11.24 13.79 -2.05
CA THR A 3 -11.76 12.44 -1.83
C THR A 3 -11.99 12.16 -0.35
N PRO A 4 -13.12 11.53 0.02
CA PRO A 4 -13.34 11.12 1.40
C PRO A 4 -12.33 10.05 1.81
N ASN A 5 -12.02 9.98 3.12
CA ASN A 5 -11.16 8.93 3.66
C ASN A 5 -11.76 7.54 3.47
N TYR A 6 -13.08 7.43 3.44
CA TYR A 6 -13.82 6.17 3.32
C TYR A 6 -14.81 6.26 2.16
N TYR A 7 -15.07 5.11 1.52
CA TYR A 7 -16.07 5.06 0.46
C TYR A 7 -17.46 5.32 1.07
N PRO A 8 -18.32 6.16 0.46
CA PRO A 8 -19.64 6.44 1.00
C PRO A 8 -20.48 5.16 1.23
N VAL A 9 -21.11 5.09 2.41
CA VAL A 9 -22.00 3.98 2.79
C VAL A 9 -23.36 4.03 2.09
N ASP A 10 -23.77 5.19 1.58
CA ASP A 10 -24.95 5.33 0.75
C ASP A 10 -24.68 4.74 -0.64
N ASN A 11 -25.37 3.65 -0.97
CA ASN A 11 -25.17 2.91 -2.22
C ASN A 11 -25.56 3.70 -3.47
N SER A 12 -26.30 4.82 -3.32
CA SER A 12 -26.62 5.71 -4.44
C SER A 12 -25.44 6.62 -4.83
N ILE A 13 -24.43 6.74 -3.96
CA ILE A 13 -23.29 7.60 -4.19
C ILE A 13 -22.18 6.84 -4.93
N ILE A 14 -21.82 7.37 -6.10
CA ILE A 14 -20.65 6.98 -6.87
C ILE A 14 -19.70 8.16 -6.87
N LEU A 15 -18.43 7.95 -6.49
CA LEU A 15 -17.44 9.02 -6.51
C LEU A 15 -17.03 9.31 -7.96
N GLU A 16 -16.93 10.60 -8.28
CA GLU A 16 -16.42 11.06 -9.56
C GLU A 16 -14.92 10.74 -9.71
N PRO A 17 -14.40 10.69 -10.94
CA PRO A 17 -12.97 10.57 -11.17
C PRO A 17 -12.19 11.67 -10.46
N ILE A 18 -11.05 11.31 -9.86
CA ILE A 18 -10.11 12.25 -9.28
C ILE A 18 -9.26 12.90 -10.36
N GLU A 19 -8.89 14.15 -10.10
CA GLU A 19 -7.83 14.86 -10.82
C GLU A 19 -6.58 14.90 -9.94
N THR A 20 -5.42 14.68 -10.56
CA THR A 20 -4.11 14.69 -9.89
C THR A 20 -3.02 15.17 -10.84
N ASP A 21 -1.98 15.76 -10.25
CA ASP A 21 -0.78 16.21 -10.96
C ASP A 21 0.18 15.05 -11.28
N ASP A 22 0.01 13.88 -10.64
CA ASP A 22 0.82 12.69 -10.94
C ASP A 22 0.32 12.00 -12.21
N LYS A 23 1.08 12.12 -13.30
CA LYS A 23 0.72 11.51 -14.58
C LYS A 23 0.63 9.99 -14.53
N ARG A 24 1.36 9.33 -13.63
CA ARG A 24 1.29 7.86 -13.46
C ARG A 24 -0.12 7.42 -13.13
N PHE A 25 -0.92 8.25 -12.47
CA PHE A 25 -2.27 7.88 -12.10
C PHE A 25 -3.13 7.48 -13.30
N TYR A 26 -3.04 8.25 -14.39
CA TYR A 26 -3.81 8.02 -15.61
C TYR A 26 -3.31 6.81 -16.43
N ASP A 27 -2.07 6.38 -16.20
CA ASP A 27 -1.49 5.20 -16.83
C ASP A 27 -1.63 3.93 -15.97
N TYR A 28 -1.58 4.07 -14.65
CA TYR A 28 -1.47 2.94 -13.72
C TYR A 28 -2.83 2.48 -13.20
N PHE A 29 -3.83 3.36 -13.23
CA PHE A 29 -5.17 3.09 -12.72
C PHE A 29 -6.23 3.42 -13.75
N THR A 30 -7.34 2.69 -13.70
CA THR A 30 -8.51 2.91 -14.54
C THR A 30 -9.72 3.20 -13.66
N TYR A 31 -10.42 4.29 -13.96
CA TYR A 31 -11.70 4.61 -13.33
C TYR A 31 -12.81 3.68 -13.85
N THR A 32 -13.68 3.23 -12.96
CA THR A 32 -14.85 2.40 -13.26
C THR A 32 -15.96 2.64 -12.25
N THR A 33 -17.21 2.57 -12.72
CA THR A 33 -18.41 2.52 -11.87
C THR A 33 -18.88 1.09 -11.62
N ASN A 34 -18.22 0.09 -12.22
CA ASN A 34 -18.47 -1.33 -12.01
C ASN A 34 -17.56 -1.88 -10.90
N PHE A 35 -18.16 -2.21 -9.76
CA PHE A 35 -17.44 -2.73 -8.58
C PHE A 35 -17.14 -4.25 -8.63
N GLY A 36 -17.54 -4.95 -9.70
CA GLY A 36 -17.18 -6.34 -9.93
C GLY A 36 -17.62 -7.28 -8.80
N ILE A 37 -16.64 -7.92 -8.13
CA ILE A 37 -16.88 -8.93 -7.08
C ILE A 37 -17.15 -8.31 -5.69
N LEU A 38 -17.07 -6.99 -5.55
CA LEU A 38 -17.34 -6.33 -4.28
C LEU A 38 -18.84 -6.32 -4.01
N LEU A 39 -19.23 -6.87 -2.85
CA LEU A 39 -20.63 -7.04 -2.46
C LEU A 39 -21.00 -5.99 -1.41
N GLU A 40 -22.03 -5.20 -1.68
CA GLU A 40 -22.52 -4.15 -0.77
C GLU A 40 -22.91 -4.72 0.60
N ALA A 41 -23.46 -5.94 0.63
CA ALA A 41 -23.82 -6.66 1.86
C ALA A 41 -22.62 -7.00 2.77
N ARG A 42 -21.37 -6.88 2.27
CA ARG A 42 -20.14 -7.05 3.05
C ARG A 42 -19.52 -5.73 3.50
N GLY A 43 -20.23 -4.62 3.31
CA GLY A 43 -19.77 -3.27 3.63
C GLY A 43 -19.03 -2.62 2.47
N ARG A 44 -19.10 -1.27 2.43
CA ARG A 44 -18.46 -0.46 1.37
C ARG A 44 -17.05 0.00 1.70
N GLY A 45 -16.49 -0.32 2.87
CA GLY A 45 -15.14 0.11 3.27
C GLY A 45 -14.01 -0.37 2.35
N LEU A 46 -14.24 -1.43 1.56
CA LEU A 46 -13.29 -1.96 0.55
C LEU A 46 -13.56 -1.45 -0.87
N PHE A 47 -14.58 -0.61 -1.06
CA PHE A 47 -14.96 -0.13 -2.39
C PHE A 47 -13.99 0.93 -2.87
N SER A 48 -13.73 0.90 -4.18
CA SER A 48 -12.98 1.90 -4.90
C SER A 48 -13.54 1.99 -6.32
N ASN A 49 -13.60 3.19 -6.89
CA ASN A 49 -13.87 3.40 -8.31
C ASN A 49 -12.63 3.19 -9.18
N TYR A 50 -11.51 2.79 -8.61
CA TYR A 50 -10.25 2.61 -9.33
C TYR A 50 -9.75 1.19 -9.24
N MET A 51 -9.35 0.65 -10.38
CA MET A 51 -8.66 -0.62 -10.49
C MET A 51 -7.24 -0.42 -11.03
N ARG A 52 -6.33 -1.32 -10.67
CA ARG A 52 -4.97 -1.34 -11.19
C ARG A 52 -4.97 -1.77 -12.65
N ASN A 53 -4.27 -1.02 -13.49
CA ASN A 53 -4.13 -1.28 -14.93
C ASN A 53 -2.67 -1.54 -15.35
N ARG A 54 -1.68 -1.05 -14.60
CA ARG A 54 -0.25 -1.17 -14.97
C ARG A 54 0.20 -2.61 -15.27
N TRP A 55 -0.31 -3.57 -14.51
CA TRP A 55 0.12 -4.98 -14.53
C TRP A 55 -0.87 -5.94 -15.20
N VAL A 56 -1.99 -5.43 -15.75
CA VAL A 56 -3.02 -6.28 -16.37
C VAL A 56 -2.80 -6.48 -17.87
N ALA A 57 -1.91 -5.70 -18.50
CA ALA A 57 -1.52 -5.90 -19.89
C ALA A 57 -0.83 -7.26 -20.09
N PRO A 58 -1.08 -8.01 -21.19
CA PRO A 58 -0.58 -9.37 -21.37
C PRO A 58 0.93 -9.55 -21.14
N GLU A 59 1.73 -8.59 -21.58
CA GLU A 59 3.19 -8.61 -21.46
C GLU A 59 3.71 -8.39 -20.02
N ARG A 60 2.85 -7.92 -19.11
CA ARG A 60 3.14 -7.66 -17.69
C ARG A 60 2.33 -8.53 -16.72
N SER A 61 1.32 -9.24 -17.23
CA SER A 61 0.35 -10.01 -16.44
C SER A 61 0.90 -11.40 -16.10
N THR A 62 1.83 -11.46 -15.15
CA THR A 62 2.58 -12.68 -14.79
C THR A 62 1.74 -13.78 -14.14
N LEU A 63 0.55 -13.45 -13.64
CA LEU A 63 -0.39 -14.43 -13.09
C LEU A 63 -1.26 -15.10 -14.16
N ASN A 64 -1.39 -14.50 -15.34
CA ASN A 64 -2.31 -14.97 -16.39
C ASN A 64 -1.62 -15.34 -17.71
N VAL A 65 -0.37 -14.89 -17.93
CA VAL A 65 0.35 -15.07 -19.19
C VAL A 65 1.68 -15.75 -18.94
N ALA A 66 1.82 -16.98 -19.43
CA ALA A 66 3.07 -17.73 -19.37
C ALA A 66 4.19 -16.99 -20.11
N GLY A 67 5.34 -16.83 -19.47
CA GLY A 67 6.51 -16.15 -20.03
C GLY A 67 6.52 -14.62 -19.86
N ALA A 68 5.47 -14.00 -19.32
CA ALA A 68 5.51 -12.59 -18.94
C ALA A 68 6.56 -12.36 -17.82
N ILE A 69 7.30 -11.26 -17.90
CA ILE A 69 8.39 -10.95 -16.97
C ILE A 69 7.80 -10.52 -15.62
N ASN A 70 8.17 -11.21 -14.55
CA ASN A 70 7.71 -10.87 -13.21
C ASN A 70 8.44 -9.63 -12.68
N PRO A 71 7.73 -8.54 -12.34
CA PRO A 71 8.33 -7.34 -11.77
C PRO A 71 8.68 -7.55 -10.29
N TYR A 72 9.45 -8.61 -9.98
CA TYR A 72 9.67 -9.03 -8.59
C TYR A 72 10.52 -8.03 -7.79
N PHE A 73 11.51 -7.40 -8.45
CA PHE A 73 12.30 -6.31 -7.91
C PHE A 73 12.48 -5.22 -8.96
N LEU A 74 11.82 -4.09 -8.77
CA LEU A 74 11.97 -2.94 -9.66
C LEU A 74 13.25 -2.17 -9.31
N LYS A 75 13.92 -1.59 -10.33
CA LYS A 75 15.01 -0.63 -10.11
C LYS A 75 14.58 0.50 -9.17
N GLU A 76 13.34 0.95 -9.31
CA GLU A 76 12.75 2.00 -8.50
C GLU A 76 12.60 1.59 -7.03
N GLU A 77 12.18 0.36 -6.75
CA GLU A 77 12.10 -0.15 -5.38
C GLU A 77 13.46 -0.09 -4.67
N ILE A 78 14.55 -0.44 -5.38
CA ILE A 78 15.91 -0.33 -4.85
C ILE A 78 16.27 1.12 -4.56
N ARG A 79 15.85 2.08 -5.40
CA ARG A 79 16.05 3.51 -5.14
C ARG A 79 15.28 3.94 -3.88
N LEU A 80 14.02 3.55 -3.76
CA LEU A 80 13.19 3.87 -2.59
C LEU A 80 13.77 3.29 -1.30
N LEU A 81 14.26 2.04 -1.32
CA LEU A 81 14.94 1.43 -0.16
C LEU A 81 16.21 2.20 0.24
N LYS A 82 17.00 2.68 -0.74
CA LYS A 82 18.17 3.53 -0.47
C LYS A 82 17.76 4.89 0.11
N ALA A 83 16.73 5.52 -0.45
CA ALA A 83 16.21 6.80 0.04
C ALA A 83 15.64 6.68 1.46
N GLU A 84 14.89 5.60 1.74
CA GLU A 84 14.39 5.28 3.08
C GLU A 84 15.55 5.04 4.05
N SER A 85 16.59 4.30 3.65
CA SER A 85 17.78 4.10 4.50
C SER A 85 18.46 5.42 4.84
N LYS A 86 18.57 6.34 3.88
CA LYS A 86 19.10 7.69 4.08
C LYS A 86 18.22 8.51 5.03
N PHE A 87 16.91 8.42 4.86
CA PHE A 87 15.93 9.04 5.74
C PHE A 87 16.08 8.58 7.20
N TRP A 88 16.22 7.27 7.44
CA TRP A 88 16.43 6.71 8.79
C TRP A 88 17.77 7.14 9.42
N LEU A 89 18.77 7.47 8.60
CA LEU A 89 20.05 8.03 9.04
C LEU A 89 20.01 9.55 9.23
N ASN A 90 18.84 10.19 9.11
CA ASN A 90 18.65 11.64 9.08
C ASN A 90 19.43 12.36 7.96
N ASP A 91 19.85 11.64 6.92
CA ASP A 91 20.45 12.20 5.70
C ASP A 91 19.34 12.61 4.72
N TYR A 92 18.60 13.65 5.10
CA TYR A 92 17.47 14.16 4.31
C TYR A 92 17.90 14.72 2.96
N ALA A 93 19.10 15.28 2.87
CA ALA A 93 19.66 15.74 1.60
C ALA A 93 19.89 14.57 0.64
N GLY A 94 20.53 13.49 1.12
CA GLY A 94 20.77 12.29 0.31
C GLY A 94 19.48 11.54 -0.05
N ALA A 95 18.48 11.51 0.83
CA ALA A 95 17.17 10.96 0.52
C ALA A 95 16.45 11.78 -0.58
N ALA A 96 16.45 13.12 -0.46
CA ALA A 96 15.88 14.00 -1.47
C ALA A 96 16.60 13.91 -2.81
N GLU A 97 17.94 13.78 -2.82
CA GLU A 97 18.73 13.60 -4.04
C GLU A 97 18.29 12.35 -4.80
N LEU A 98 18.08 11.22 -4.11
CA LEU A 98 17.59 10.00 -4.73
C LEU A 98 16.18 10.18 -5.29
N LEU A 99 15.23 10.69 -4.49
CA LEU A 99 13.84 10.84 -4.93
C LEU A 99 13.67 11.90 -6.04
N ASN A 100 14.53 12.92 -6.09
CA ASN A 100 14.51 13.96 -7.11
C ASN A 100 15.46 13.69 -8.28
N ALA A 101 16.10 12.51 -8.32
CA ALA A 101 16.96 12.15 -9.44
C ALA A 101 16.17 12.24 -10.75
N SER A 102 16.80 12.76 -11.79
CA SER A 102 16.15 13.00 -13.09
C SER A 102 15.64 11.72 -13.75
N ASP A 103 16.06 10.54 -13.29
CA ASP A 103 15.62 9.22 -13.74
C ASP A 103 14.74 8.49 -12.70
N ALA A 104 14.27 9.16 -11.64
CA ALA A 104 13.31 8.62 -10.68
C ALA A 104 11.90 8.61 -11.27
N SER A 105 11.12 7.54 -11.04
CA SER A 105 9.80 7.37 -11.66
C SER A 105 8.87 8.55 -11.40
N ARG A 106 8.89 9.12 -10.20
CA ARG A 106 8.13 10.34 -9.87
C ARG A 106 8.46 11.55 -10.74
N ILE A 107 9.69 11.63 -11.23
CA ILE A 107 10.13 12.70 -12.12
C ILE A 107 9.82 12.33 -13.58
N ILE A 108 10.27 11.17 -14.05
CA ILE A 108 10.16 10.81 -15.48
C ILE A 108 8.75 10.41 -15.91
N ASN A 109 8.00 9.71 -15.05
CA ASN A 109 6.67 9.20 -15.35
C ASN A 109 5.59 10.00 -14.63
N GLY A 110 5.87 10.48 -13.42
CA GLY A 110 4.92 11.26 -12.63
C GLY A 110 4.93 12.75 -12.93
N GLU A 111 6.02 13.28 -13.49
CA GLU A 111 6.25 14.72 -13.71
C GLU A 111 6.04 15.57 -12.45
N LEU A 112 6.31 14.99 -11.27
CA LEU A 112 6.11 15.63 -10.00
C LEU A 112 7.25 16.62 -9.67
N PRO A 113 6.96 17.70 -8.91
CA PRO A 113 7.98 18.64 -8.48
C PRO A 113 9.00 18.00 -7.53
N ASN A 114 10.16 18.65 -7.37
CA ASN A 114 11.16 18.20 -6.42
C ASN A 114 10.67 18.27 -4.97
N ILE A 115 10.96 17.23 -4.19
CA ILE A 115 10.66 17.15 -2.77
C ILE A 115 11.72 17.93 -1.98
N PRO A 116 11.33 18.82 -1.06
CA PRO A 116 12.29 19.48 -0.18
C PRO A 116 12.94 18.50 0.80
N ALA A 117 14.21 18.72 1.12
CA ALA A 117 15.01 17.85 2.00
C ALA A 117 14.69 18.04 3.49
N ASN A 118 13.46 17.72 3.91
CA ASN A 118 13.05 17.71 5.30
C ASN A 118 12.24 16.45 5.64
N GLU A 119 12.15 16.15 6.92
CA GLU A 119 11.56 14.90 7.41
C GLU A 119 10.12 14.68 6.94
N SER A 120 9.24 15.67 7.15
CA SER A 120 7.81 15.52 6.85
C SER A 120 7.56 15.24 5.38
N ALA A 121 8.18 16.04 4.50
CA ALA A 121 8.00 15.92 3.06
C ALA A 121 8.57 14.60 2.50
N LEU A 122 9.71 14.16 3.03
CA LEU A 122 10.32 12.89 2.62
C LEU A 122 9.53 11.69 3.11
N ARG A 123 9.00 11.73 4.34
CA ARG A 123 8.15 10.67 4.90
C ARG A 123 6.88 10.49 4.06
N GLU A 124 6.22 11.60 3.73
CA GLU A 124 5.04 11.61 2.87
C GLU A 124 5.38 11.08 1.47
N ALA A 125 6.47 11.57 0.87
CA ALA A 125 6.90 11.12 -0.44
C ALA A 125 7.23 9.63 -0.48
N LEU A 126 7.95 9.10 0.50
CA LEU A 126 8.26 7.67 0.56
C LEU A 126 6.98 6.84 0.61
N HIS A 127 6.03 7.22 1.47
CA HIS A 127 4.74 6.52 1.53
C HIS A 127 3.98 6.59 0.21
N TYR A 128 3.93 7.77 -0.42
CA TYR A 128 3.25 7.96 -1.69
C TYR A 128 3.89 7.12 -2.82
N GLU A 129 5.22 7.14 -2.93
CA GLU A 129 5.94 6.39 -3.95
C GLU A 129 5.79 4.87 -3.80
N TYR A 130 5.81 4.33 -2.58
CA TYR A 130 5.50 2.92 -2.37
C TYR A 130 4.05 2.57 -2.74
N SER A 131 3.11 3.50 -2.53
CA SER A 131 1.69 3.31 -2.82
C SER A 131 1.30 3.50 -4.30
N ILE A 132 2.09 4.23 -5.10
CA ILE A 132 1.82 4.47 -6.52
C ILE A 132 2.73 3.62 -7.41
N GLU A 133 4.04 3.69 -7.18
CA GLU A 133 5.03 3.14 -8.10
C GLU A 133 5.28 1.66 -7.88
N ILE A 134 5.22 1.22 -6.62
CA ILE A 134 5.45 -0.18 -6.26
C ILE A 134 4.14 -0.98 -6.22
N ASP A 135 3.00 -0.31 -6.37
CA ASP A 135 1.69 -0.92 -6.25
C ASP A 135 1.52 -2.13 -7.18
N GLY A 136 1.36 -3.33 -6.61
CA GLY A 136 1.22 -4.59 -7.33
C GLY A 136 2.52 -5.17 -7.92
N ALA A 137 3.64 -4.43 -7.90
CA ALA A 137 4.96 -4.98 -8.22
C ALA A 137 5.47 -5.86 -7.07
N GLY A 138 6.25 -6.91 -7.37
CA GLY A 138 6.76 -7.83 -6.33
C GLY A 138 5.69 -8.66 -5.61
N GLY A 139 4.42 -8.54 -6.02
CA GLY A 139 3.25 -9.10 -5.33
C GLY A 139 2.56 -8.09 -4.42
N THR A 140 1.48 -8.51 -3.76
CA THR A 140 0.64 -7.63 -2.93
C THR A 140 1.29 -7.21 -1.61
N PHE A 141 2.46 -7.74 -1.27
CA PHE A 141 3.05 -7.61 0.06
C PHE A 141 4.04 -6.44 0.20
N VAL A 142 4.57 -5.88 -0.89
CA VAL A 142 5.61 -4.84 -0.76
C VAL A 142 5.06 -3.57 -0.09
N PRO A 143 3.92 -2.98 -0.53
CA PRO A 143 3.32 -1.85 0.18
C PRO A 143 2.92 -2.19 1.64
N PHE A 144 2.41 -3.41 1.88
CA PHE A 144 2.12 -3.88 3.24
C PHE A 144 3.34 -3.85 4.15
N THR A 145 4.49 -4.38 3.69
CA THR A 145 5.71 -4.40 4.50
C THR A 145 6.31 -3.01 4.70
N PHE A 146 6.14 -2.08 3.75
CA PHE A 146 6.47 -0.67 3.94
C PHE A 146 5.63 -0.04 5.05
N MET A 147 4.30 -0.20 4.97
CA MET A 147 3.41 0.35 6.00
C MET A 147 3.68 -0.28 7.37
N ARG A 148 3.91 -1.60 7.42
CA ARG A 148 4.19 -2.32 8.67
C ARG A 148 5.45 -1.80 9.36
N ARG A 149 6.57 -1.62 8.64
CA ARG A 149 7.83 -1.17 9.25
C ARG A 149 7.85 0.32 9.61
N ASN A 150 6.90 1.10 9.09
CA ASN A 150 6.75 2.53 9.33
C ASN A 150 5.55 2.88 10.23
N ASP A 151 4.90 1.89 10.86
CA ASP A 151 3.72 2.08 11.73
C ASP A 151 2.58 2.84 11.04
N LEU A 152 2.31 2.49 9.77
CA LEU A 152 1.30 3.13 8.94
C LEU A 152 0.05 2.28 8.71
N LEU A 153 0.05 1.00 9.10
CA LEU A 153 -1.11 0.12 8.88
C LEU A 153 -2.35 0.62 9.62
N GLN A 154 -3.54 0.40 9.06
CA GLN A 154 -4.80 0.70 9.75
C GLN A 154 -4.92 -0.13 11.03
N GLY A 155 -5.47 0.47 12.10
CA GLY A 155 -5.58 -0.15 13.42
C GLY A 155 -6.26 -1.52 13.39
N GLY A 156 -5.65 -2.51 14.04
CA GLY A 156 -6.16 -3.87 14.05
C GLY A 156 -5.76 -4.71 12.84
N THR A 157 -5.00 -4.17 11.87
CA THR A 157 -4.45 -4.98 10.77
C THR A 157 -3.47 -6.02 11.33
N PRO A 158 -3.66 -7.33 11.06
CA PRO A 158 -2.68 -8.36 11.41
C PRO A 158 -1.29 -8.07 10.83
N THR A 159 -0.26 -8.13 11.65
CA THR A 159 1.13 -7.89 11.22
C THR A 159 1.86 -9.19 10.82
N GLN A 160 1.22 -10.33 11.04
CA GLN A 160 1.71 -11.68 10.79
C GLN A 160 0.56 -12.58 10.33
N PHE A 161 0.87 -13.72 9.72
CA PHE A 161 -0.15 -14.70 9.34
C PHE A 161 -0.59 -15.54 10.55
N PRO A 162 -1.88 -15.94 10.62
CA PRO A 162 -2.31 -16.96 11.58
C PRO A 162 -1.57 -18.28 11.35
N VAL A 163 -1.38 -19.02 12.43
CA VAL A 163 -1.09 -20.45 12.33
C VAL A 163 -2.35 -21.13 11.76
N PRO A 164 -2.24 -21.96 10.71
CA PRO A 164 -3.41 -22.65 10.16
C PRO A 164 -4.09 -23.54 11.20
N GLN A 165 -5.43 -23.58 11.21
CA GLN A 165 -6.23 -24.35 12.17
C GLN A 165 -5.78 -25.82 12.29
N ILE A 166 -5.57 -26.50 11.17
CA ILE A 166 -5.12 -27.91 11.14
C ILE A 166 -3.80 -28.09 11.92
N GLN A 167 -2.91 -27.09 11.89
CA GLN A 167 -1.65 -27.15 12.63
C GLN A 167 -1.88 -26.98 14.13
N LEU A 168 -2.80 -26.11 14.54
CA LEU A 168 -3.17 -25.92 15.95
C LEU A 168 -3.80 -27.18 16.54
N GLU A 169 -4.74 -27.79 15.82
CA GLU A 169 -5.40 -29.03 16.23
C GLU A 169 -4.40 -30.18 16.42
N LEU A 170 -3.42 -30.31 15.52
CA LEU A 170 -2.40 -31.36 15.58
C LEU A 170 -1.55 -31.29 16.86
N ILE A 171 -1.27 -30.08 17.35
CA ILE A 171 -0.46 -29.84 18.56
C ILE A 171 -1.33 -29.61 19.81
N GLY A 172 -2.65 -29.75 19.70
CA GLY A 172 -3.58 -29.60 20.81
C GLY A 172 -3.75 -28.16 21.31
N LEU A 173 -3.49 -27.15 20.47
CA LEU A 173 -3.76 -25.75 20.78
C LEU A 173 -5.16 -25.33 20.30
N GLU A 174 -5.76 -24.40 21.04
CA GLU A 174 -7.07 -23.85 20.68
C GLU A 174 -7.00 -23.03 19.39
N THR A 175 -8.07 -23.09 18.60
CA THR A 175 -8.24 -22.22 17.42
C THR A 175 -8.50 -20.79 17.88
N TYR A 176 -7.83 -19.83 17.25
CA TYR A 176 -7.95 -18.41 17.57
C TYR A 176 -8.27 -17.57 16.33
N THR A 177 -8.81 -16.39 16.59
CA THR A 177 -9.02 -15.32 15.61
C THR A 177 -8.32 -14.07 16.13
N PHE A 178 -7.74 -13.27 15.24
CA PHE A 178 -7.06 -12.03 15.63
C PHE A 178 -7.18 -10.99 14.51
N GLY A 179 -6.91 -9.73 14.85
CA GLY A 179 -7.15 -8.58 13.99
C GLY A 179 -8.50 -7.90 14.23
N GLY A 180 -8.73 -6.80 13.51
CA GLY A 180 -9.88 -5.92 13.70
C GLY A 180 -9.62 -4.85 14.78
N ILE A 181 -10.37 -3.76 14.70
CA ILE A 181 -10.13 -2.55 15.51
C ILE A 181 -10.20 -2.81 17.03
N ALA A 182 -11.06 -3.73 17.47
CA ALA A 182 -11.16 -4.13 18.88
C ALA A 182 -9.85 -4.71 19.45
N ASN A 183 -8.98 -5.21 18.56
CA ASN A 183 -7.69 -5.79 18.91
C ASN A 183 -6.53 -4.87 18.47
N ALA A 184 -6.74 -3.59 18.19
CA ALA A 184 -5.64 -2.72 17.75
C ALA A 184 -4.54 -2.60 18.82
N GLY A 185 -3.28 -2.73 18.40
CA GLY A 185 -2.12 -2.69 19.28
C GLY A 185 -1.89 -3.94 20.15
N GLU A 186 -2.64 -5.03 19.91
CA GLU A 186 -2.48 -6.30 20.60
C GLU A 186 -1.06 -6.84 20.40
N ARG A 187 -0.51 -7.43 21.46
CA ARG A 187 0.83 -8.02 21.46
C ARG A 187 0.74 -9.53 21.51
N GLY A 188 1.60 -10.19 20.76
CA GLY A 188 1.78 -11.63 20.84
C GLY A 188 2.55 -12.05 22.09
N ILE A 189 2.73 -13.36 22.22
CA ILE A 189 3.33 -13.99 23.42
C ILE A 189 4.81 -13.62 23.62
N TYR A 190 5.49 -13.10 22.60
CA TYR A 190 6.87 -12.62 22.67
C TYR A 190 6.96 -11.08 22.73
N GLY A 191 5.83 -10.39 22.92
CA GLY A 191 5.75 -8.93 23.00
C GLY A 191 5.80 -8.22 21.64
N GLU A 192 5.86 -8.98 20.55
CA GLU A 192 5.75 -8.48 19.18
C GLU A 192 4.37 -7.85 18.94
N LEU A 193 4.32 -6.78 18.15
CA LEU A 193 3.06 -6.17 17.74
C LEU A 193 2.33 -7.14 16.82
N ALA A 194 1.24 -7.77 17.29
CA ALA A 194 0.47 -8.77 16.54
C ALA A 194 -0.54 -8.13 15.59
N THR A 195 -1.06 -6.96 15.97
CA THR A 195 -1.99 -6.14 15.20
C THR A 195 -1.54 -4.68 15.24
N ALA A 196 -1.72 -3.96 14.14
CA ALA A 196 -1.32 -2.57 14.04
C ALA A 196 -2.01 -1.68 15.09
N ASN A 197 -1.32 -0.65 15.55
CA ASN A 197 -1.89 0.40 16.38
C ASN A 197 -2.88 1.25 15.55
N ASP A 198 -3.83 1.91 16.21
CA ASP A 198 -4.78 2.82 15.54
C ASP A 198 -4.19 4.23 15.37
N ASN A 199 -3.02 4.30 14.74
CA ASN A 199 -2.26 5.52 14.49
C ASN A 199 -1.66 5.57 13.07
N GLY A 200 -2.09 4.65 12.20
CA GLY A 200 -1.57 4.52 10.84
C GLY A 200 -1.91 5.68 9.92
N TRP A 201 -1.59 5.53 8.63
CA TRP A 201 -1.82 6.58 7.62
C TRP A 201 -3.31 6.95 7.47
N LYS A 202 -4.20 6.01 7.83
CA LYS A 202 -5.64 6.17 7.87
C LYS A 202 -6.16 5.43 9.10
N LEU A 203 -7.13 6.03 9.77
CA LEU A 203 -7.83 5.42 10.90
C LEU A 203 -8.60 4.17 10.44
N SER A 204 -8.92 3.30 11.39
CA SER A 204 -9.87 2.21 11.13
C SER A 204 -11.32 2.72 11.12
N GLU A 205 -12.17 2.03 10.37
CA GLU A 205 -13.64 2.19 10.45
C GLU A 205 -14.21 1.50 11.69
#